data_AF-A0A961ZAX0-F1
#
_entry.id   AF-A0A961ZAX0-F1
#
_cell.length_a   1.000
_cell.length_b   1.000
_cell.length_c   1.000
_cell.angle_alpha   90.00
_cell.angle_beta   90.00
_cell.angle_gamma   90.00
#
_symmetry.space_group_name_H-M   'P 1'
#
loop_
_entity.id
_entity.type
_entity.pdbx_description
1 polymer ?
#
loop_
_entity_poly.entity_id
_entity_poly.type
_entity_poly.pdbx_seq_one_letter_code
_entity_poly.pdbx_strand_id
1 'polypeptide(L)' 'MAPILSVKGLNKTYKTGFSALKSVDLDVEEGEILALLGPNGAGKT' A
#
# COMPACT_ATOMS: atom_id res chain seq x y z
N MET A 1 20.41 -7.39 -2.10
CA MET A 1 19.67 -7.58 -0.84
C MET A 1 18.19 -7.73 -1.20
N ALA A 2 17.41 -8.42 -0.41
CA ALA A 2 15.97 -8.55 -0.62
C ALA A 2 15.24 -7.61 0.36
N PRO A 3 14.14 -6.96 -0.05
CA PRO A 3 13.38 -6.08 0.83
C PRO A 3 12.82 -6.86 2.03
N ILE A 4 12.71 -6.22 3.18
CA ILE A 4 12.14 -6.83 4.40
C ILE A 4 10.62 -6.98 4.27
N LEU A 5 9.98 -6.14 3.46
CA LEU A 5 8.57 -6.23 3.08
C LEU A 5 8.43 -5.96 1.58
N SER A 6 7.70 -6.81 0.87
CA SER A 6 7.35 -6.58 -0.53
C SER A 6 5.86 -6.85 -0.76
N VAL A 7 5.20 -5.91 -1.41
CA VAL A 7 3.82 -5.95 -1.85
C VAL A 7 3.82 -5.71 -3.35
N LYS A 8 3.18 -6.61 -4.11
CA LYS A 8 3.07 -6.51 -5.56
C LYS A 8 1.61 -6.63 -6.00
N GLY A 9 1.17 -5.72 -6.86
CA GLY A 9 -0.15 -5.71 -7.49
C GLY A 9 -1.30 -5.65 -6.50
N LEU A 10 -1.15 -4.97 -5.36
CA LEU A 10 -2.18 -4.94 -4.34
C LEU A 10 -3.43 -4.21 -4.84
N ASN A 11 -4.54 -4.92 -4.82
CA ASN A 11 -5.86 -4.41 -5.14
C ASN A 11 -6.76 -4.56 -3.91
N LYS A 12 -7.51 -3.50 -3.59
CA LYS A 12 -8.48 -3.52 -2.49
C LYS A 12 -9.75 -2.82 -2.92
N THR A 13 -10.85 -3.58 -2.88
CA THR A 13 -12.20 -3.05 -3.07
C THR A 13 -13.01 -3.39 -1.83
N TYR A 14 -13.68 -2.40 -1.25
CA TYR A 14 -14.59 -2.62 -0.14
C TYR A 14 -15.93 -3.18 -0.63
N LYS A 15 -16.72 -3.74 0.29
CA LYS A 15 -18.06 -4.29 -0.01
C LYS A 15 -19.01 -3.26 -0.64
N THR A 16 -18.76 -1.97 -0.42
CA THR A 16 -19.49 -0.86 -1.04
C THR A 16 -19.20 -0.67 -2.54
N GLY A 17 -18.25 -1.43 -3.10
CA GLY A 17 -17.77 -1.26 -4.47
C GLY A 17 -16.66 -0.21 -4.62
N PHE A 18 -16.30 0.51 -3.54
CA PHE A 18 -15.22 1.49 -3.58
C PHE A 18 -13.85 0.79 -3.70
N SER A 19 -13.14 1.07 -4.79
CA SER A 19 -11.77 0.58 -5.03
C SER A 19 -10.76 1.53 -4.38
N ALA A 20 -10.23 1.10 -3.25
CA ALA A 20 -9.32 1.86 -2.40
C ALA A 20 -7.86 1.75 -2.85
N LEU A 21 -7.44 0.57 -3.31
CA LEU A 21 -6.11 0.33 -3.87
C LEU A 21 -6.26 -0.30 -5.24
N LYS A 22 -5.47 0.20 -6.20
CA LYS A 22 -5.49 -0.23 -7.61
C LYS A 22 -4.07 -0.55 -8.02
N SER A 23 -3.74 -1.84 -8.04
CA SER A 23 -2.43 -2.38 -8.42
C SER A 23 -1.24 -1.64 -7.79
N VAL A 24 -1.21 -1.59 -6.46
CA VAL A 24 -0.14 -0.90 -5.71
C VAL A 24 1.03 -1.84 -5.49
N ASP A 25 2.22 -1.36 -5.81
CA ASP A 25 3.50 -2.00 -5.48
C ASP A 25 4.19 -1.20 -4.36
N LEU A 26 4.72 -1.89 -3.36
CA LEU A 26 5.50 -1.29 -2.27
C LEU A 26 6.60 -2.26 -1.85
N ASP A 27 7.84 -1.79 -1.87
CA ASP A 27 8.96 -2.47 -1.24
C ASP A 27 9.45 -1.60 -0.08
N VAL A 28 9.83 -2.23 1.02
CA VAL A 28 10.44 -1.57 2.19
C VAL A 28 11.73 -2.31 2.50
N GLU A 29 12.82 -1.56 2.62
CA GLU A 29 14.13 -2.09 2.96
C GLU A 29 14.35 -2.17 4.47
N GLU A 30 15.30 -3.00 4.91
CA GLU A 30 15.63 -3.10 6.33
C GLU A 30 16.18 -1.77 6.87
N GLY A 31 15.58 -1.28 7.95
CA GLY A 31 15.93 0.01 8.56
C GLY A 31 15.31 1.24 7.90
N GLU A 32 14.53 1.07 6.82
CA GLU A 32 13.82 2.16 6.17
C GLU A 32 12.63 2.66 7.01
N ILE A 33 12.49 3.98 7.12
CA ILE A 33 11.32 4.63 7.74
C ILE A 33 10.42 5.17 6.63
N LEU A 34 9.27 4.53 6.44
CA LEU A 34 8.26 4.92 5.46
C LEU A 34 7.10 5.66 6.13
N ALA A 35 6.65 6.77 5.52
CA ALA A 35 5.43 7.47 5.91
C ALA A 35 4.38 7.43 4.80
N LEU A 36 3.15 7.01 5.13
CA LEU A 36 2.01 7.07 4.22
C LEU A 36 1.26 8.39 4.42
N LEU A 37 1.29 9.27 3.42
CA LEU A 37 0.65 10.58 3.45
C LEU A 37 -0.49 10.67 2.43
N GLY A 38 -1.54 11.40 2.78
CA GLY A 38 -2.68 11.65 1.89
C GLY A 38 -3.99 11.90 2.64
N PRO A 39 -5.04 12.37 1.95
CA PRO A 39 -6.34 12.66 2.55
C PRO A 39 -7.04 11.39 3.07
N ASN A 40 -8.12 11.57 3.86
CA ASN A 40 -8.95 10.45 4.29
C ASN A 40 -9.56 9.72 3.09
N GLY A 41 -9.58 8.39 3.16
CA GLY A 41 -10.06 7.55 2.05
C GLY A 41 -9.04 7.27 0.94
N ALA A 42 -7.80 7.77 1.05
CA ALA A 42 -6.73 7.51 0.06
C ALA A 42 -6.14 6.08 0.09
N GLY A 43 -6.68 5.17 0.92
CA GLY A 43 -6.20 3.78 1.00
C GLY A 43 -5.01 3.54 1.95
N LYS A 44 -4.75 4.47 2.88
CA LYS A 44 -3.66 4.34 3.87
C LYS A 44 -3.96 3.36 5.02
N THR A 45 -5.19 2.86 5.13
CA THR A 45 -5.71 1.97 6.19
C THR A 45 -6.55 0.88 5.54
#